data_AF-A0A0B6X738-F1
#
_entry.id   AF-A0A0B6X738-F1
#
_cell.length_a   1.000
_cell.length_b   1.000
_cell.length_c   1.000
_cell.angle_alpha   90.00
_cell.angle_beta   90.00
_cell.angle_gamma   90.00
#
_symmetry.space_group_name_H-M   'P 1'
#
loop_
_entity.id
_entity.type
_entity.pdbx_description
1 polymer ?
#
loop_
_entity_poly.entity_id
_entity_poly.type
_entity_poly.pdbx_seq_one_letter_code
_entity_poly.pdbx_strand_id
1 'polypeptide(L)'
;MSEHSESVKDYIQINLFSKTGEIFFNYEDAEDDIYQKLNAIGIRLTKNYIPGDSSFYLVESQRVQAAAVHTHHIVLVYKGMLEYIFRTASMMTGVECRQREPATKRFMPWENNMGSWLQGGEFEWKNEKSWWLWEPDYRLVFNEFVETLFVFLVLHEIGHFHNLHGERRTLNKKGDTPTTSDSFFIHRAVDEGDDKILADRIAGHVREIVADTFAFQFMVNERKYDFFPELRLPAIDSDSRSAMEVTNFAYCLYAVAAYFWALHYRSPMTNDSQVNSYPSHAFRLVSIEATSLEHGLCADRHDPAAGLKLGIQNYLTKLPIASGNTDFIDWRRSVDNKASEAHYFKICNITKHWSNMVFGVRDEHWLNHHG
;
A
#
# COMPACT_ATOMS: atom_id res chain seq x y z
N MET A 1 -0.02 30.16 -1.59
CA MET A 1 0.93 29.10 -1.18
C MET A 1 1.65 29.60 0.06
N SER A 2 1.79 28.78 1.10
CA SER A 2 2.46 29.17 2.35
C SER A 2 3.99 29.07 2.21
N GLU A 3 4.73 29.87 2.97
CA GLU A 3 6.21 29.86 3.02
C GLU A 3 6.79 28.46 3.29
N HIS A 4 6.08 27.62 4.06
CA HIS A 4 6.46 26.22 4.31
C HIS A 4 6.53 25.37 3.04
N SER A 5 5.59 25.55 2.11
CA SER A 5 5.55 24.75 0.87
C SER A 5 6.72 25.08 -0.06
N GLU A 6 7.15 26.34 -0.10
CA GLU A 6 8.32 26.76 -0.89
C GLU A 6 9.61 26.23 -0.26
N SER A 7 9.77 26.37 1.07
CA SER A 7 10.92 25.81 1.79
C SER A 7 11.06 24.29 1.62
N VAL A 8 9.94 23.56 1.59
CA VAL A 8 9.95 22.09 1.41
C VAL A 8 10.34 21.70 -0.02
N LYS A 9 9.83 22.41 -1.04
CA LYS A 9 10.20 22.16 -2.43
C LYS A 9 11.68 22.40 -2.68
N ASP A 10 12.21 23.50 -2.15
CA ASP A 10 13.63 23.83 -2.25
C ASP A 10 14.49 22.76 -1.57
N TYR A 11 14.06 22.28 -0.39
CA TYR A 11 14.75 21.19 0.30
C TYR A 11 14.80 19.92 -0.55
N ILE A 12 13.67 19.48 -1.13
CA ILE A 12 13.62 18.30 -2.02
C ILE A 12 14.54 18.52 -3.21
N GLN A 13 14.49 19.69 -3.83
CA GLN A 13 15.23 19.98 -5.05
C GLN A 13 16.76 19.96 -4.80
N ILE A 14 17.19 20.61 -3.72
CA ILE A 14 18.62 20.71 -3.35
C ILE A 14 19.16 19.37 -2.85
N ASN A 15 18.41 18.62 -2.04
CA ASN A 15 18.97 17.49 -1.32
C ASN A 15 18.65 16.12 -1.93
N LEU A 16 17.59 16.02 -2.74
CA LEU A 16 17.17 14.79 -3.41
C LEU A 16 17.38 14.89 -4.93
N PHE A 17 16.70 15.84 -5.58
CA PHE A 17 16.67 15.91 -7.04
C PHE A 17 18.00 16.29 -7.67
N SER A 18 18.83 17.11 -7.00
CA SER A 18 20.20 17.41 -7.44
C SER A 18 21.08 16.15 -7.60
N LYS A 19 20.78 15.09 -6.84
CA LYS A 19 21.53 13.82 -6.85
C LYS A 19 20.93 12.81 -7.83
N THR A 20 19.61 12.82 -8.00
CA THR A 20 18.90 11.81 -8.80
C THR A 20 18.55 12.27 -10.21
N GLY A 21 18.53 13.59 -10.46
CA GLY A 21 18.04 14.17 -11.71
C GLY A 21 16.51 14.13 -11.86
N GLU A 22 15.79 13.78 -10.80
CA GLU A 22 14.33 13.70 -10.79
C GLU A 22 13.69 15.09 -10.67
N ILE A 23 12.42 15.21 -11.02
CA ILE A 23 11.65 16.48 -10.90
C ILE A 23 10.26 16.21 -10.33
N PHE A 24 9.56 17.26 -9.93
CA PHE A 24 8.15 17.14 -9.59
C PHE A 24 7.33 16.78 -10.83
N PHE A 25 6.39 15.85 -10.67
CA PHE A 25 5.49 15.46 -11.74
C PHE A 25 4.45 16.56 -12.00
N ASN A 26 4.33 16.98 -13.25
CA ASN A 26 3.27 17.89 -13.67
C ASN A 26 2.02 17.10 -14.07
N TYR A 27 1.13 16.86 -13.11
CA TYR A 27 -0.12 16.13 -13.35
C TYR A 27 -1.16 16.95 -14.11
N GLU A 28 -0.98 18.27 -14.29
CA GLU A 28 -1.91 19.10 -15.08
C GLU A 28 -1.84 18.79 -16.57
N ASP A 29 -0.68 18.33 -17.05
CA ASP A 29 -0.44 17.94 -18.44
C ASP A 29 -0.57 16.42 -18.66
N ALA A 30 -1.02 15.67 -17.64
CA ALA A 30 -1.12 14.22 -17.72
C ALA A 30 -2.22 13.77 -18.71
N GLU A 31 -2.06 12.58 -19.28
CA GLU A 31 -3.00 12.05 -20.28
C GLU A 31 -4.39 11.74 -19.71
N ASP A 32 -4.50 11.53 -18.40
CA ASP A 32 -5.72 11.11 -17.71
C ASP A 32 -5.92 11.92 -16.41
N ASP A 33 -7.17 12.24 -16.06
CA ASP A 33 -7.52 13.08 -14.91
C ASP A 33 -7.27 12.39 -13.56
N ILE A 34 -7.08 11.07 -13.57
CA ILE A 34 -6.83 10.28 -12.37
C ILE A 34 -5.60 10.76 -11.61
N TYR A 35 -4.54 11.25 -12.28
CA TYR A 35 -3.35 11.75 -11.59
C TYR A 35 -3.67 12.96 -10.71
N GLN A 36 -4.54 13.87 -11.18
CA GLN A 36 -5.00 15.01 -10.39
C GLN A 36 -5.80 14.54 -9.17
N LYS A 37 -6.66 13.53 -9.36
CA LYS A 37 -7.44 12.92 -8.27
C LYS A 37 -6.53 12.28 -7.22
N LEU A 38 -5.53 11.51 -7.65
CA LEU A 38 -4.56 10.87 -6.75
C LEU A 38 -3.72 11.90 -6.00
N ASN A 39 -3.29 12.98 -6.67
CA ASN A 39 -2.61 14.07 -5.99
C ASN A 39 -3.48 14.70 -4.88
N ALA A 40 -4.75 14.96 -5.17
CA ALA A 40 -5.68 15.48 -4.17
C ALA A 40 -5.89 14.52 -2.99
N ILE A 41 -6.01 13.21 -3.26
CA ILE A 41 -6.09 12.17 -2.22
C ILE A 41 -4.82 12.17 -1.36
N GLY A 42 -3.63 12.21 -1.99
CA GLY A 42 -2.35 12.21 -1.28
C GLY A 42 -2.23 13.39 -0.32
N ILE A 43 -2.53 14.60 -0.79
CA ILE A 43 -2.55 15.82 0.03
C ILE A 43 -3.55 15.70 1.19
N ARG A 44 -4.76 15.18 0.93
CA ARG A 44 -5.79 15.00 1.95
C ARG A 44 -5.32 14.04 3.04
N LEU A 45 -4.78 12.88 2.66
CA LEU A 45 -4.31 11.86 3.60
C LEU A 45 -3.15 12.38 4.44
N THR A 46 -2.13 12.99 3.84
CA THR A 46 -1.00 13.52 4.61
C THR A 46 -1.44 14.59 5.60
N LYS A 47 -2.35 15.47 5.20
CA LYS A 47 -2.90 16.52 6.08
C LYS A 47 -3.74 15.96 7.22
N ASN A 48 -4.48 14.89 6.99
CA ASN A 48 -5.38 14.30 7.99
C ASN A 48 -4.65 13.43 9.01
N TYR A 49 -3.54 12.79 8.61
CA TYR A 49 -2.91 11.74 9.42
C TYR A 49 -1.48 12.05 9.88
N ILE A 50 -0.81 13.05 9.31
CA ILE A 50 0.51 13.48 9.79
C ILE A 50 0.31 14.79 10.57
N PRO A 51 0.63 14.84 11.87
CA PRO A 51 0.54 16.06 12.66
C PRO A 51 1.45 17.18 12.13
N GLY A 52 0.98 18.43 12.24
CA GLY A 52 1.75 19.61 11.85
C GLY A 52 1.75 19.88 10.34
N ASP A 53 2.75 20.63 9.87
CA ASP A 53 2.87 21.00 8.46
C ASP A 53 3.46 19.84 7.64
N SER A 54 2.59 19.03 7.04
CA SER A 54 2.95 17.92 6.16
C SER A 54 2.81 18.26 4.68
N SER A 55 3.45 17.48 3.81
CA SER A 55 3.37 17.68 2.37
C SER A 55 3.33 16.38 1.59
N PHE A 56 2.64 16.40 0.46
CA PHE A 56 2.57 15.30 -0.49
C PHE A 56 3.04 15.79 -1.85
N TYR A 57 3.88 15.02 -2.54
CA TYR A 57 4.29 15.31 -3.91
C TYR A 57 4.35 14.07 -4.78
N LEU A 58 3.96 14.25 -6.05
CA LEU A 58 4.26 13.31 -7.12
C LEU A 58 5.61 13.65 -7.76
N VAL A 59 6.40 12.61 -8.05
CA VAL A 59 7.74 12.72 -8.63
C VAL A 59 7.77 12.10 -10.02
N GLU A 60 8.26 12.84 -11.01
CA GLU A 60 8.48 12.33 -12.38
C GLU A 60 9.73 11.45 -12.36
N SER A 61 9.48 10.13 -12.34
CA SER A 61 10.52 9.11 -12.30
C SER A 61 9.91 7.75 -12.61
N GLN A 62 10.64 6.91 -13.34
CA GLN A 62 10.22 5.54 -13.69
C GLN A 62 10.38 4.54 -12.52
N ARG A 63 10.93 4.99 -11.38
CA ARG A 63 11.09 4.14 -10.20
C ARG A 63 9.72 3.78 -9.63
N VAL A 64 9.50 2.50 -9.37
CA VAL A 64 8.35 2.02 -8.58
C VAL A 64 8.70 2.18 -7.12
N GLN A 65 8.32 3.33 -6.58
CA GLN A 65 8.66 3.71 -5.24
C GLN A 65 7.67 4.72 -4.62
N ALA A 66 7.55 4.66 -3.30
CA ALA A 66 7.09 5.77 -2.47
C ALA A 66 8.12 6.03 -1.37
N ALA A 67 8.08 7.18 -0.72
CA ALA A 67 9.03 7.49 0.35
C ALA A 67 8.46 8.46 1.38
N ALA A 68 8.82 8.22 2.65
CA ALA A 68 8.61 9.11 3.78
C ALA A 68 9.91 9.87 4.12
N VAL A 69 9.88 11.21 3.99
CA VAL A 69 10.97 12.08 4.46
C VAL A 69 10.61 12.61 5.85
N HIS A 70 11.15 11.92 6.86
CA HIS A 70 10.84 12.16 8.28
C HIS A 70 11.09 13.61 8.73
N THR A 71 12.22 14.21 8.34
CA THR A 71 12.63 15.54 8.82
C THR A 71 11.67 16.67 8.48
N HIS A 72 10.90 16.52 7.39
CA HIS A 72 10.01 17.57 6.87
C HIS A 72 8.56 17.09 6.68
N HIS A 73 8.21 15.91 7.22
CA HIS A 73 6.86 15.35 7.10
C HIS A 73 6.35 15.25 5.65
N ILE A 74 7.20 14.76 4.74
CA ILE A 74 6.91 14.68 3.31
C ILE A 74 6.64 13.24 2.90
N VAL A 75 5.55 12.99 2.17
CA VAL A 75 5.33 11.77 1.41
C VAL A 75 5.57 12.03 -0.07
N LEU A 76 6.40 11.22 -0.69
CA LEU A 76 6.70 11.25 -2.12
C LEU A 76 6.16 9.98 -2.78
N VAL A 77 5.44 10.12 -3.90
CA VAL A 77 5.05 8.97 -4.73
C VAL A 77 5.58 9.17 -6.14
N TYR A 78 6.29 8.17 -6.65
CA TYR A 78 6.96 8.25 -7.93
C TYR A 78 5.99 7.81 -9.03
N LYS A 79 6.01 8.49 -10.19
CA LYS A 79 5.13 8.17 -11.32
C LYS A 79 5.20 6.69 -11.68
N GLY A 80 6.39 6.08 -11.70
CA GLY A 80 6.56 4.65 -11.93
C GLY A 80 5.72 3.76 -11.01
N MET A 81 5.55 4.14 -9.73
CA MET A 81 4.64 3.44 -8.81
C MET A 81 3.17 3.59 -9.20
N LEU A 82 2.76 4.76 -9.71
CA LEU A 82 1.41 4.96 -10.23
C LEU A 82 1.16 4.11 -11.48
N GLU A 83 2.11 4.12 -12.44
CA GLU A 83 2.04 3.28 -13.64
C GLU A 83 1.88 1.80 -13.28
N TYR A 84 2.58 1.39 -12.22
CA TYR A 84 2.50 0.05 -11.68
C TYR A 84 1.11 -0.27 -11.10
N ILE A 85 0.56 0.64 -10.28
CA ILE A 85 -0.81 0.54 -9.75
C ILE A 85 -1.83 0.47 -10.89
N PHE A 86 -1.70 1.29 -11.95
CA PHE A 86 -2.63 1.27 -13.08
C PHE A 86 -2.63 -0.09 -13.79
N ARG A 87 -1.45 -0.67 -14.00
CA ARG A 87 -1.34 -2.01 -14.59
C ARG A 87 -1.93 -3.11 -13.72
N THR A 88 -1.76 -3.04 -12.41
CA THR A 88 -2.39 -3.98 -11.48
C THR A 88 -3.91 -3.80 -11.47
N ALA A 89 -4.39 -2.56 -11.38
CA ALA A 89 -5.81 -2.22 -11.36
C ALA A 89 -6.52 -2.62 -12.67
N SER A 90 -5.87 -2.43 -13.82
CA SER A 90 -6.41 -2.84 -15.12
C SER A 90 -6.58 -4.35 -15.20
N MET A 91 -5.64 -5.11 -14.62
CA MET A 91 -5.74 -6.57 -14.52
C MET A 91 -6.97 -6.99 -13.71
N MET A 92 -7.14 -6.40 -12.53
CA MET A 92 -8.26 -6.75 -11.65
C MET A 92 -9.60 -6.34 -12.25
N THR A 93 -9.66 -5.16 -12.86
CA THR A 93 -10.84 -4.69 -13.59
C THR A 93 -11.21 -5.66 -14.72
N GLY A 94 -10.23 -6.10 -15.51
CA GLY A 94 -10.46 -7.07 -16.58
C GLY A 94 -11.05 -8.40 -16.06
N VAL A 95 -10.65 -8.84 -14.86
CA VAL A 95 -11.25 -10.02 -14.22
C VAL A 95 -12.71 -9.81 -13.86
N GLU A 96 -13.07 -8.66 -13.29
CA GLU A 96 -14.47 -8.32 -13.00
C GLU A 96 -15.32 -8.28 -14.27
N CYS A 97 -14.77 -7.73 -15.36
CA CYS A 97 -15.42 -7.73 -16.69
C CYS A 97 -15.69 -9.16 -17.17
N ARG A 98 -14.70 -10.06 -17.01
CA ARG A 98 -14.76 -11.45 -17.48
C ARG A 98 -15.87 -12.27 -16.84
N GLN A 99 -16.30 -11.92 -15.63
CA GLN A 99 -17.43 -12.60 -14.98
C GLN A 99 -18.78 -12.26 -15.64
N ARG A 100 -18.86 -11.17 -16.43
CA ARG A 100 -20.10 -10.65 -17.00
C ARG A 100 -20.19 -10.82 -18.53
N GLU A 101 -19.06 -10.91 -19.24
CA GLU A 101 -19.05 -10.92 -20.72
C GLU A 101 -18.82 -12.32 -21.36
N PRO A 102 -19.34 -12.55 -22.59
CA PRO A 102 -19.10 -13.77 -23.36
C PRO A 102 -17.63 -14.04 -23.69
N ALA A 103 -17.31 -15.30 -23.97
CA ALA A 103 -15.94 -15.74 -24.22
C ALA A 103 -15.21 -15.08 -25.40
N THR A 104 -15.95 -14.45 -26.29
CA THR A 104 -15.48 -13.97 -27.59
C THR A 104 -14.91 -12.55 -27.56
N LYS A 105 -15.04 -11.81 -26.44
CA LYS A 105 -14.37 -10.50 -26.22
C LYS A 105 -13.09 -10.61 -25.36
N ARG A 106 -12.59 -11.82 -25.17
CA ARG A 106 -11.49 -12.15 -24.24
C ARG A 106 -10.11 -11.88 -24.86
N PHE A 107 -9.66 -10.64 -24.82
CA PHE A 107 -8.24 -10.36 -25.00
C PHE A 107 -7.70 -9.65 -23.75
N MET A 108 -6.75 -10.27 -23.05
CA MET A 108 -6.04 -9.64 -21.93
C MET A 108 -4.62 -9.29 -22.39
N PRO A 109 -4.22 -8.00 -22.34
CA PRO A 109 -2.87 -7.57 -22.75
C PRO A 109 -1.72 -8.34 -22.10
N TRP A 110 -1.92 -8.84 -20.89
CA TRP A 110 -0.92 -9.54 -20.08
C TRP A 110 -0.91 -11.06 -20.24
N GLU A 111 -1.87 -11.67 -20.96
CA GLU A 111 -2.07 -13.13 -20.99
C GLU A 111 -0.82 -13.90 -21.44
N ASN A 112 -0.05 -13.32 -22.35
CA ASN A 112 1.16 -13.95 -22.89
C ASN A 112 2.42 -13.66 -22.05
N ASN A 113 2.44 -12.56 -21.30
CA ASN A 113 3.61 -12.19 -20.50
C ASN A 113 3.25 -11.20 -19.38
N MET A 114 2.81 -11.76 -18.26
CA MET A 114 2.42 -11.00 -17.07
C MET A 114 3.60 -10.25 -16.45
N GLY A 115 4.79 -10.85 -16.43
CA GLY A 115 6.00 -10.21 -15.95
C GLY A 115 6.32 -8.95 -16.76
N SER A 116 6.30 -9.06 -18.09
CA SER A 116 6.50 -7.91 -18.99
C SER A 116 5.40 -6.86 -18.87
N TRP A 117 4.15 -7.27 -18.63
CA TRP A 117 3.08 -6.32 -18.36
C TRP A 117 3.40 -5.53 -17.10
N LEU A 118 3.52 -6.20 -15.95
CA LEU A 118 3.73 -5.55 -14.65
C LEU A 118 5.02 -4.71 -14.59
N GLN A 119 6.10 -5.18 -15.21
CA GLN A 119 7.38 -4.47 -15.31
C GLN A 119 7.43 -3.44 -16.45
N GLY A 120 6.34 -3.26 -17.20
CA GLY A 120 6.26 -2.33 -18.33
C GLY A 120 6.56 -0.87 -17.94
N GLY A 121 6.76 -0.04 -18.96
CA GLY A 121 7.07 1.39 -18.84
C GLY A 121 5.87 2.24 -18.44
N GLU A 122 5.51 3.22 -19.27
CA GLU A 122 4.30 4.03 -19.06
C GLU A 122 3.03 3.21 -19.35
N PHE A 123 1.95 3.51 -18.64
CA PHE A 123 0.66 2.86 -18.85
C PHE A 123 -0.01 3.41 -20.11
N GLU A 124 -0.40 2.51 -21.00
CA GLU A 124 -1.05 2.86 -22.26
C GLU A 124 -2.55 3.12 -22.07
N TRP A 125 -2.94 4.37 -21.82
CA TRP A 125 -4.33 4.77 -21.61
C TRP A 125 -5.24 4.51 -22.83
N LYS A 126 -4.66 4.60 -24.03
CA LYS A 126 -5.35 4.42 -25.32
C LYS A 126 -5.08 3.05 -25.96
N ASN A 127 -5.00 1.99 -25.16
CA ASN A 127 -4.86 0.64 -25.67
C ASN A 127 -6.21 0.00 -26.02
N GLU A 128 -6.46 -0.26 -27.31
CA GLU A 128 -7.67 -0.95 -27.81
C GLU A 128 -7.88 -2.35 -27.21
N LYS A 129 -6.80 -2.98 -26.76
CA LYS A 129 -6.84 -4.28 -26.09
C LYS A 129 -7.34 -4.19 -24.65
N SER A 130 -7.40 -2.99 -24.08
CA SER A 130 -7.93 -2.67 -22.76
C SER A 130 -9.22 -1.86 -22.87
N TRP A 131 -10.06 -2.15 -23.87
CA TRP A 131 -11.29 -1.40 -24.20
C TRP A 131 -12.23 -1.17 -23.00
N TRP A 132 -12.24 -2.08 -22.02
CA TRP A 132 -13.05 -1.94 -20.81
C TRP A 132 -12.66 -0.72 -19.97
N LEU A 133 -11.46 -0.17 -20.11
CA LEU A 133 -11.08 1.08 -19.44
C LEU A 133 -11.85 2.29 -19.97
N TRP A 134 -12.53 2.17 -21.11
CA TRP A 134 -13.31 3.25 -21.72
C TRP A 134 -14.82 3.08 -21.52
N GLU A 135 -15.25 1.91 -21.05
CA GLU A 135 -16.65 1.68 -20.69
C GLU A 135 -16.92 2.28 -19.30
N PRO A 136 -17.99 3.08 -19.12
CA PRO A 136 -18.23 3.80 -17.87
C PRO A 136 -18.22 2.90 -16.61
N ASP A 137 -18.92 1.77 -16.64
CA ASP A 137 -19.04 0.86 -15.48
C ASP A 137 -17.70 0.24 -15.09
N TYR A 138 -16.90 -0.17 -16.08
CA TYR A 138 -15.61 -0.79 -15.84
C TYR A 138 -14.52 0.25 -15.53
N ARG A 139 -14.63 1.47 -16.07
CA ARG A 139 -13.79 2.59 -15.68
C ARG A 139 -14.00 2.97 -14.22
N LEU A 140 -15.24 2.91 -13.72
CA LEU A 140 -15.49 3.09 -12.29
C LEU A 140 -14.77 2.02 -11.47
N VAL A 141 -14.90 0.74 -11.81
CA VAL A 141 -14.19 -0.36 -11.12
C VAL A 141 -12.67 -0.16 -11.16
N PHE A 142 -12.12 0.27 -12.30
CA PHE A 142 -10.70 0.60 -12.43
C PHE A 142 -10.28 1.73 -11.48
N ASN A 143 -11.00 2.84 -11.50
CA ASN A 143 -10.72 3.98 -10.62
C ASN A 143 -10.75 3.56 -9.15
N GLU A 144 -11.72 2.74 -8.76
CA GLU A 144 -11.84 2.22 -7.40
C GLU A 144 -10.64 1.36 -6.99
N PHE A 145 -10.13 0.50 -7.88
CA PHE A 145 -8.91 -0.26 -7.61
C PHE A 145 -7.70 0.65 -7.47
N VAL A 146 -7.52 1.58 -8.40
CA VAL A 146 -6.41 2.53 -8.38
C VAL A 146 -6.40 3.33 -7.09
N GLU A 147 -7.54 3.92 -6.73
CA GLU A 147 -7.66 4.73 -5.52
C GLU A 147 -7.42 3.91 -4.26
N THR A 148 -7.99 2.70 -4.17
CA THR A 148 -7.81 1.82 -3.01
C THR A 148 -6.33 1.46 -2.82
N LEU A 149 -5.64 1.10 -3.92
CA LEU A 149 -4.21 0.79 -3.89
C LEU A 149 -3.36 2.00 -3.54
N PHE A 150 -3.69 3.17 -4.10
CA PHE A 150 -2.99 4.40 -3.80
C PHE A 150 -3.19 4.85 -2.35
N VAL A 151 -4.41 4.74 -1.81
CA VAL A 151 -4.72 5.01 -0.41
C VAL A 151 -3.91 4.09 0.51
N PHE A 152 -3.84 2.79 0.20
CA PHE A 152 -2.98 1.85 0.94
C PHE A 152 -1.52 2.28 0.92
N LEU A 153 -0.98 2.59 -0.27
CA LEU A 153 0.42 3.02 -0.43
C LEU A 153 0.74 4.28 0.38
N VAL A 154 -0.10 5.32 0.27
CA VAL A 154 0.13 6.58 0.98
C VAL A 154 -0.01 6.39 2.50
N LEU A 155 -1.01 5.61 2.95
CA LEU A 155 -1.17 5.31 4.36
C LEU A 155 -0.03 4.44 4.91
N HIS A 156 0.61 3.60 4.09
CA HIS A 156 1.81 2.86 4.48
C HIS A 156 2.96 3.82 4.80
N GLU A 157 3.24 4.78 3.92
CA GLU A 157 4.25 5.83 4.18
C GLU A 157 3.90 6.67 5.41
N ILE A 158 2.62 7.05 5.58
CA ILE A 158 2.12 7.73 6.78
C ILE A 158 2.32 6.87 8.03
N GLY A 159 2.12 5.55 7.93
CA GLY A 159 2.37 4.59 9.00
C GLY A 159 3.82 4.63 9.49
N HIS A 160 4.80 4.93 8.62
CA HIS A 160 6.18 5.14 9.04
C HIS A 160 6.36 6.39 9.90
N PHE A 161 5.67 7.50 9.58
CA PHE A 161 5.65 8.70 10.41
C PHE A 161 4.96 8.44 11.75
N HIS A 162 3.75 7.89 11.70
CA HIS A 162 2.92 7.63 12.86
C HIS A 162 3.65 6.77 13.90
N ASN A 163 4.49 5.83 13.47
CA ASN A 163 5.22 4.93 14.35
C ASN A 163 6.67 5.34 14.61
N LEU A 164 7.04 6.58 14.22
CA LEU A 164 8.36 7.19 14.44
C LEU A 164 9.52 6.30 13.97
N HIS A 165 9.30 5.59 12.85
CA HIS A 165 10.25 4.63 12.31
C HIS A 165 11.60 5.26 11.96
N GLY A 166 11.62 6.53 11.55
CA GLY A 166 12.83 7.33 11.33
C GLY A 166 13.60 7.61 12.63
N GLU A 167 12.92 8.18 13.64
CA GLU A 167 13.55 8.57 14.90
C GLU A 167 14.08 7.38 15.71
N ARG A 168 13.27 6.32 15.82
CA ARG A 168 13.64 5.09 16.55
C ARG A 168 14.89 4.43 15.97
N ARG A 169 15.10 4.57 14.65
CA ARG A 169 16.31 4.09 13.98
C ARG A 169 17.53 4.91 14.33
N THR A 170 17.41 6.24 14.34
CA THR A 170 18.51 7.15 14.73
C THR A 170 18.91 6.92 16.19
N LEU A 171 17.94 6.66 17.08
CA LEU A 171 18.19 6.32 18.49
C LEU A 171 18.92 4.98 18.65
N ASN A 172 18.52 3.95 17.89
CA ASN A 172 19.17 2.63 17.95
C ASN A 172 20.58 2.63 17.36
N LYS A 173 20.93 3.63 16.54
CA LYS A 173 22.28 3.83 15.98
C LYS A 173 23.22 4.65 16.87
N LYS A 174 22.77 5.19 18.02
CA LYS A 174 23.57 6.08 18.91
C LYS A 174 24.79 5.43 19.62
N GLY A 175 25.29 4.30 19.13
CA GLY A 175 26.65 3.82 19.40
C GLY A 175 27.68 4.33 18.37
N ASP A 176 27.22 4.73 17.18
CA ASP A 176 28.04 5.33 16.12
C ASP A 176 27.81 6.85 16.09
N THR A 177 28.88 7.59 15.83
CA THR A 177 28.89 9.05 15.74
C THR A 177 27.72 9.56 14.88
N PRO A 178 26.99 10.60 15.33
CA PRO A 178 25.88 11.15 14.56
C PRO A 178 26.46 11.77 13.29
N THR A 179 26.40 11.03 12.19
CA THR A 179 26.61 11.60 10.87
C THR A 179 25.41 12.50 10.60
N THR A 180 25.70 13.76 10.30
CA THR A 180 24.77 14.81 9.88
C THR A 180 24.10 14.52 8.53
N SER A 181 23.99 13.25 8.12
CA SER A 181 23.18 12.89 6.97
C SER A 181 21.72 12.86 7.42
N ASP A 182 20.98 13.90 7.03
CA ASP A 182 19.52 13.90 7.07
C ASP A 182 19.04 12.53 6.60
N SER A 183 18.26 11.83 7.43
CA SER A 183 17.81 10.47 7.14
C SER A 183 16.73 10.51 6.05
N PHE A 184 17.15 10.73 4.81
CA PHE A 184 16.37 10.46 3.62
C PHE A 184 16.04 8.98 3.63
N PHE A 185 14.85 8.63 4.12
CA PHE A 185 14.40 7.27 4.06
C PHE A 185 13.58 7.05 2.80
N ILE A 186 14.33 6.73 1.76
CA ILE A 186 13.81 6.24 0.50
C ILE A 186 13.39 4.78 0.77
N HIS A 187 12.10 4.53 0.97
CA HIS A 187 11.53 3.18 0.96
C HIS A 187 11.65 2.62 -0.45
N ARG A 188 12.84 2.12 -0.80
CA ARG A 188 12.98 1.35 -2.03
C ARG A 188 12.14 0.10 -1.84
N ALA A 189 11.22 -0.17 -2.77
CA ALA A 189 10.57 -1.47 -2.88
C ALA A 189 11.60 -2.63 -3.04
N VAL A 190 12.88 -2.29 -3.25
CA VAL A 190 13.99 -3.17 -3.53
C VAL A 190 15.23 -2.64 -2.79
N ASP A 191 15.58 -3.25 -1.65
CA ASP A 191 16.92 -3.11 -1.07
C ASP A 191 17.81 -4.19 -1.72
N GLU A 192 18.67 -3.79 -2.65
CA GLU A 192 19.83 -4.60 -3.09
C GLU A 192 21.00 -4.28 -2.17
N GLY A 193 21.41 -5.23 -1.32
CA GLY A 193 22.75 -5.27 -0.75
C GLY A 193 22.91 -5.28 0.79
N ASP A 194 23.88 -6.11 1.17
CA ASP A 194 24.71 -6.20 2.39
C ASP A 194 24.19 -6.91 3.66
N ASP A 195 25.15 -7.63 4.26
CA ASP A 195 25.15 -8.41 5.51
C ASP A 195 24.61 -7.61 6.71
N LYS A 196 23.31 -7.33 6.73
CA LYS A 196 22.63 -6.81 7.92
C LYS A 196 22.58 -7.93 8.95
N ILE A 197 23.05 -7.62 10.16
CA ILE A 197 22.92 -8.52 11.33
C ILE A 197 21.44 -8.89 11.47
N LEU A 198 21.14 -10.14 11.85
CA LEU A 198 19.77 -10.67 11.95
C LEU A 198 18.80 -9.73 12.69
N ALA A 199 19.25 -9.06 13.74
CA ALA A 199 18.45 -8.09 14.50
C ALA A 199 17.96 -6.92 13.63
N ASP A 200 18.82 -6.37 12.76
CA ASP A 200 18.47 -5.24 11.89
C ASP A 200 17.48 -5.65 10.79
N ARG A 201 17.60 -6.88 10.28
CA ARG A 201 16.65 -7.45 9.32
C ARG A 201 15.28 -7.64 9.95
N ILE A 202 15.21 -8.26 11.12
CA ILE A 202 13.94 -8.44 11.86
C ILE A 202 13.32 -7.08 12.16
N ALA A 203 14.11 -6.10 12.63
CA ALA A 203 13.63 -4.75 12.86
C ALA A 203 13.11 -4.08 11.56
N GLY A 204 13.77 -4.32 10.42
CA GLY A 204 13.26 -3.94 9.10
C GLY A 204 11.89 -4.53 8.83
N HIS A 205 11.74 -5.84 9.00
CA HIS A 205 10.49 -6.54 8.70
C HIS A 205 9.35 -6.06 9.59
N VAL A 206 9.61 -5.82 10.87
CA VAL A 206 8.61 -5.30 11.81
C VAL A 206 8.10 -3.93 11.38
N ARG A 207 8.97 -3.02 10.96
CA ARG A 207 8.55 -1.67 10.53
C ARG A 207 7.58 -1.72 9.35
N GLU A 208 7.86 -2.57 8.36
CA GLU A 208 7.01 -2.72 7.19
C GLU A 208 5.66 -3.34 7.55
N ILE A 209 5.64 -4.35 8.41
CA ILE A 209 4.40 -5.00 8.87
C ILE A 209 3.56 -4.04 9.70
N VAL A 210 4.18 -3.25 10.58
CA VAL A 210 3.49 -2.22 11.36
C VAL A 210 2.91 -1.13 10.45
N ALA A 211 3.64 -0.73 9.41
CA ALA A 211 3.15 0.24 8.43
C ALA A 211 1.99 -0.33 7.58
N ASP A 212 2.08 -1.59 7.13
CA ASP A 212 1.03 -2.27 6.36
C ASP A 212 -0.27 -2.43 7.12
N THR A 213 -0.17 -2.86 8.37
CA THR A 213 -1.33 -3.09 9.23
C THR A 213 -2.01 -1.78 9.57
N PHE A 214 -1.24 -0.73 9.87
CA PHE A 214 -1.75 0.64 9.96
C PHE A 214 -2.46 1.03 8.66
N ALA A 215 -1.79 0.89 7.52
CA ALA A 215 -2.33 1.29 6.23
C ALA A 215 -3.64 0.59 5.89
N PHE A 216 -3.69 -0.73 6.13
CA PHE A 216 -4.86 -1.53 5.85
C PHE A 216 -6.05 -1.13 6.72
N GLN A 217 -5.85 -0.99 8.03
CA GLN A 217 -6.92 -0.58 8.95
C GLN A 217 -7.51 0.78 8.54
N PHE A 218 -6.65 1.78 8.32
CA PHE A 218 -7.12 3.11 7.95
C PHE A 218 -7.69 3.17 6.53
N MET A 219 -7.17 2.38 5.59
CA MET A 219 -7.74 2.27 4.24
C MET A 219 -9.18 1.76 4.29
N VAL A 220 -9.46 0.71 5.07
CA VAL A 220 -10.84 0.19 5.22
C VAL A 220 -11.77 1.30 5.70
N ASN A 221 -11.33 2.13 6.65
CA ASN A 221 -12.15 3.26 7.11
C ASN A 221 -12.28 4.38 6.07
N GLU A 222 -11.20 4.73 5.36
CA GLU A 222 -11.19 5.79 4.35
C GLU A 222 -12.08 5.45 3.15
N ARG A 223 -12.13 4.17 2.75
CA ARG A 223 -12.90 3.73 1.57
C ARG A 223 -14.36 3.39 1.85
N LYS A 224 -14.75 3.20 3.12
CA LYS A 224 -16.09 2.68 3.45
C LYS A 224 -17.24 3.52 2.86
N TYR A 225 -17.09 4.84 2.87
CA TYR A 225 -18.12 5.75 2.38
C TYR A 225 -18.03 6.05 0.88
N ASP A 226 -16.93 5.65 0.24
CA ASP A 226 -16.77 5.79 -1.20
C ASP A 226 -17.52 4.64 -1.89
N PHE A 227 -17.39 3.42 -1.36
CA PHE A 227 -18.14 2.24 -1.83
C PHE A 227 -19.60 2.23 -1.40
N PHE A 228 -19.88 2.67 -0.18
CA PHE A 228 -21.22 2.64 0.40
C PHE A 228 -21.57 4.01 1.01
N PRO A 229 -21.88 5.02 0.18
CA PRO A 229 -22.28 6.35 0.65
C PRO A 229 -23.46 6.30 1.62
N GLU A 230 -24.32 5.28 1.48
CA GLU A 230 -25.47 5.04 2.33
C GLU A 230 -25.06 4.85 3.78
N LEU A 231 -23.86 4.33 4.09
CA LEU A 231 -23.37 4.17 5.47
C LEU A 231 -23.38 5.47 6.30
N ARG A 232 -23.44 6.64 5.64
CA ARG A 232 -23.62 7.96 6.26
C ARG A 232 -25.03 8.21 6.79
N LEU A 233 -26.02 7.44 6.33
CA LEU A 233 -27.41 7.55 6.73
C LEU A 233 -27.61 6.91 8.10
N PRO A 234 -28.17 7.63 9.09
CA PRO A 234 -28.44 7.08 10.43
C PRO A 234 -29.46 5.94 10.45
N ALA A 235 -30.32 5.86 9.41
CA ALA A 235 -31.46 4.95 9.36
C ALA A 235 -31.17 3.55 8.77
N ILE A 236 -29.92 3.25 8.42
CA ILE A 236 -29.55 1.91 7.93
C ILE A 236 -29.64 0.91 9.07
N ASP A 237 -30.32 -0.21 8.80
CA ASP A 237 -30.42 -1.33 9.72
C ASP A 237 -29.04 -1.99 9.98
N SER A 238 -28.89 -2.61 11.14
CA SER A 238 -27.60 -3.18 11.57
C SER A 238 -27.04 -4.23 10.61
N ASP A 239 -27.92 -5.01 9.97
CA ASP A 239 -27.52 -6.14 9.14
C ASP A 239 -26.99 -5.64 7.79
N SER A 240 -27.69 -4.69 7.16
CA SER A 240 -27.23 -4.01 5.95
C SER A 240 -25.90 -3.28 6.19
N ARG A 241 -25.77 -2.57 7.33
CA ARG A 241 -24.51 -1.90 7.70
C ARG A 241 -23.36 -2.90 7.82
N SER A 242 -23.57 -3.98 8.55
CA SER A 242 -22.57 -5.04 8.74
C SER A 242 -22.17 -5.67 7.40
N ALA A 243 -23.13 -5.98 6.52
CA ALA A 243 -22.86 -6.55 5.21
C ALA A 243 -22.02 -5.61 4.31
N MET A 244 -22.32 -4.31 4.31
CA MET A 244 -21.54 -3.30 3.57
C MET A 244 -20.11 -3.19 4.12
N GLU A 245 -19.93 -3.18 5.44
CA GLU A 245 -18.62 -3.10 6.08
C GLU A 245 -17.77 -4.36 5.80
N VAL A 246 -18.38 -5.55 5.88
CA VAL A 246 -17.76 -6.83 5.49
C VAL A 246 -17.33 -6.80 4.01
N THR A 247 -18.17 -6.25 3.14
CA THR A 247 -17.87 -6.15 1.71
C THR A 247 -16.74 -5.18 1.43
N ASN A 248 -16.73 -4.02 2.10
CA ASN A 248 -15.67 -3.03 2.01
C ASN A 248 -14.31 -3.60 2.45
N PHE A 249 -14.28 -4.31 3.60
CA PHE A 249 -13.08 -5.01 4.05
C PHE A 249 -12.60 -6.03 3.01
N ALA A 250 -13.50 -6.86 2.50
CA ALA A 250 -13.17 -7.92 1.55
C ALA A 250 -12.60 -7.35 0.24
N TYR A 251 -13.14 -6.23 -0.22
CA TYR A 251 -12.63 -5.51 -1.39
C TYR A 251 -11.23 -4.95 -1.14
N CYS A 252 -11.04 -4.26 -0.01
CA CYS A 252 -9.74 -3.73 0.40
C CYS A 252 -8.67 -4.83 0.47
N LEU A 253 -9.00 -5.99 1.07
CA LEU A 253 -8.08 -7.12 1.17
C LEU A 253 -7.76 -7.70 -0.20
N TYR A 254 -8.75 -7.82 -1.08
CA TYR A 254 -8.54 -8.28 -2.45
C TYR A 254 -7.58 -7.34 -3.21
N ALA A 255 -7.78 -6.02 -3.13
CA ALA A 255 -6.89 -5.05 -3.75
C ALA A 255 -5.45 -5.19 -3.24
N VAL A 256 -5.24 -5.22 -1.92
CA VAL A 256 -3.90 -5.37 -1.33
C VAL A 256 -3.24 -6.71 -1.70
N ALA A 257 -3.99 -7.81 -1.72
CA ALA A 257 -3.49 -9.10 -2.17
C ALA A 257 -3.02 -9.06 -3.64
N ALA A 258 -3.80 -8.41 -4.52
CA ALA A 258 -3.43 -8.22 -5.91
C ALA A 258 -2.15 -7.38 -6.06
N TYR A 259 -2.01 -6.32 -5.28
CA TYR A 259 -0.82 -5.46 -5.28
C TYR A 259 0.43 -6.17 -4.79
N PHE A 260 0.35 -6.89 -3.66
CA PHE A 260 1.47 -7.66 -3.14
C PHE A 260 1.89 -8.81 -4.05
N TRP A 261 0.94 -9.49 -4.67
CA TRP A 261 1.25 -10.51 -5.68
C TRP A 261 1.86 -9.90 -6.93
N ALA A 262 1.35 -8.77 -7.40
CA ALA A 262 1.98 -8.06 -8.50
C ALA A 262 3.44 -7.74 -8.14
N LEU A 263 3.70 -7.14 -6.97
CA LEU A 263 5.04 -6.68 -6.57
C LEU A 263 6.07 -7.83 -6.57
N HIS A 264 5.63 -9.05 -6.29
CA HIS A 264 6.45 -10.24 -6.41
C HIS A 264 7.04 -10.45 -7.81
N TYR A 265 6.34 -10.07 -8.89
CA TYR A 265 6.90 -10.13 -10.26
C TYR A 265 7.96 -9.07 -10.51
N ARG A 266 7.94 -7.94 -9.81
CA ARG A 266 8.95 -6.90 -9.98
C ARG A 266 10.21 -7.21 -9.17
N SER A 267 10.02 -7.66 -7.95
CA SER A 267 11.11 -8.07 -7.05
C SER A 267 10.75 -9.41 -6.43
N PRO A 268 11.11 -10.52 -7.09
CA PRO A 268 10.89 -11.85 -6.54
C PRO A 268 11.67 -11.99 -5.23
N MET A 269 10.96 -11.87 -4.12
CA MET A 269 11.52 -12.09 -2.80
C MET A 269 11.55 -13.59 -2.54
N THR A 270 12.66 -14.09 -2.00
CA THR A 270 12.69 -15.47 -1.52
C THR A 270 11.62 -15.61 -0.44
N ASN A 271 10.92 -16.75 -0.43
CA ASN A 271 9.90 -17.04 0.58
C ASN A 271 10.51 -17.29 1.97
N ASP A 272 11.86 -17.26 2.07
CA ASP A 272 12.56 -17.23 3.34
C ASP A 272 12.58 -15.81 3.90
N SER A 273 11.57 -15.53 4.73
CA SER A 273 11.37 -14.27 5.44
C SER A 273 12.47 -13.96 6.48
N GLN A 274 13.44 -14.84 6.70
CA GLN A 274 14.53 -14.63 7.66
C GLN A 274 15.82 -14.10 7.03
N VAL A 275 16.00 -14.29 5.71
CA VAL A 275 17.28 -13.99 5.03
C VAL A 275 17.29 -12.61 4.41
N ASN A 276 16.15 -12.17 3.87
CA ASN A 276 16.06 -10.89 3.17
C ASN A 276 16.11 -9.71 4.15
N SER A 277 16.46 -8.52 3.62
CA SER A 277 16.41 -7.23 4.32
C SER A 277 14.99 -6.66 4.43
N TYR A 278 14.08 -7.20 3.62
CA TYR A 278 12.69 -6.80 3.50
C TYR A 278 11.80 -8.06 3.60
N PRO A 279 10.61 -7.99 4.23
CA PRO A 279 9.75 -9.17 4.35
C PRO A 279 9.09 -9.51 3.00
N SER A 280 8.91 -10.80 2.72
CA SER A 280 8.25 -11.21 1.48
C SER A 280 6.81 -10.68 1.42
N HIS A 281 6.33 -10.32 0.22
CA HIS A 281 4.98 -9.78 0.04
C HIS A 281 3.88 -10.77 0.47
N ALA A 282 4.10 -12.07 0.31
CA ALA A 282 3.19 -13.10 0.83
C ALA A 282 3.11 -13.07 2.36
N PHE A 283 4.25 -12.88 3.04
CA PHE A 283 4.30 -12.80 4.50
C PHE A 283 3.64 -11.52 5.03
N ARG A 284 3.81 -10.39 4.32
CA ARG A 284 3.13 -9.12 4.62
C ARG A 284 1.60 -9.27 4.53
N LEU A 285 1.10 -9.93 3.48
CA LEU A 285 -0.34 -10.22 3.34
C LEU A 285 -0.87 -11.02 4.54
N VAL A 286 -0.21 -12.13 4.89
CA VAL A 286 -0.62 -12.96 6.04
C VAL A 286 -0.56 -12.20 7.35
N SER A 287 0.39 -11.28 7.51
CA SER A 287 0.47 -10.42 8.70
C SER A 287 -0.74 -9.49 8.81
N ILE A 288 -1.22 -8.93 7.69
CA ILE A 288 -2.48 -8.15 7.65
C ILE A 288 -3.68 -9.02 8.03
N GLU A 289 -3.77 -10.23 7.46
CA GLU A 289 -4.85 -11.19 7.76
C GLU A 289 -4.89 -11.53 9.26
N ALA A 290 -3.74 -11.89 9.85
CA ALA A 290 -3.61 -12.24 11.25
C ALA A 290 -3.93 -11.05 12.17
N THR A 291 -3.38 -9.88 11.89
CA THR A 291 -3.61 -8.66 12.69
C THR A 291 -5.09 -8.26 12.67
N SER A 292 -5.76 -8.42 11.53
CA SER A 292 -7.20 -8.13 11.41
C SER A 292 -8.07 -9.04 12.30
N LEU A 293 -7.67 -10.30 12.48
CA LEU A 293 -8.35 -11.23 13.40
C LEU A 293 -8.04 -10.94 14.87
N GLU A 294 -6.78 -10.61 15.19
CA GLU A 294 -6.33 -10.39 16.55
C GLU A 294 -6.87 -9.08 17.15
N HIS A 295 -6.93 -8.02 16.35
CA HIS A 295 -7.19 -6.65 16.83
C HIS A 295 -8.48 -6.04 16.26
N GLY A 296 -9.14 -6.70 15.30
CA GLY A 296 -10.29 -6.14 14.61
C GLY A 296 -9.93 -4.96 13.70
N LEU A 297 -10.96 -4.19 13.33
CA LEU A 297 -10.87 -3.04 12.45
C LEU A 297 -11.20 -1.77 13.22
N CYS A 298 -10.26 -0.83 13.30
CA CYS A 298 -10.51 0.54 13.74
C CYS A 298 -11.34 0.69 15.05
N ALA A 299 -11.12 -0.17 16.04
CA ALA A 299 -11.85 -0.18 17.32
C ALA A 299 -13.38 -0.40 17.24
N ASP A 300 -13.96 -0.55 16.04
CA ASP A 300 -15.36 -0.87 15.84
C ASP A 300 -15.51 -2.40 15.75
N ARG A 301 -16.45 -2.95 16.54
CA ARG A 301 -16.74 -4.39 16.63
C ARG A 301 -17.45 -4.88 15.36
N HIS A 302 -16.74 -4.91 14.25
CA HIS A 302 -17.18 -5.63 13.05
C HIS A 302 -16.85 -7.13 13.18
N ASP A 303 -17.34 -7.96 12.27
CA ASP A 303 -16.93 -9.36 12.13
C ASP A 303 -15.74 -9.45 11.15
N PRO A 304 -14.48 -9.25 11.63
CA PRO A 304 -13.31 -9.35 10.76
C PRO A 304 -13.15 -10.75 10.17
N ALA A 305 -13.71 -11.79 10.80
CA ALA A 305 -13.64 -13.15 10.27
C ALA A 305 -14.51 -13.31 9.02
N ALA A 306 -15.71 -12.71 8.99
CA ALA A 306 -16.55 -12.69 7.79
C ALA A 306 -15.89 -11.90 6.64
N GLY A 307 -15.38 -10.70 6.94
CA GLY A 307 -14.63 -9.88 5.97
C GLY A 307 -13.42 -10.63 5.41
N LEU A 308 -12.62 -11.23 6.29
CA LEU A 308 -11.45 -12.03 5.91
C LEU A 308 -11.84 -13.22 5.03
N LYS A 309 -12.83 -14.01 5.45
CA LYS A 309 -13.30 -15.15 4.67
C LYS A 309 -13.71 -14.73 3.25
N LEU A 310 -14.48 -13.65 3.13
CA LEU A 310 -14.92 -13.15 1.83
C LEU A 310 -13.77 -12.60 1.00
N GLY A 311 -12.85 -11.83 1.60
CA GLY A 311 -11.68 -11.28 0.91
C GLY A 311 -10.72 -12.37 0.41
N ILE A 312 -10.45 -13.38 1.25
CA ILE A 312 -9.66 -14.56 0.88
C ILE A 312 -10.32 -15.31 -0.29
N GLN A 313 -11.64 -15.55 -0.19
CA GLN A 313 -12.38 -16.19 -1.27
C GLN A 313 -12.30 -15.38 -2.57
N ASN A 314 -12.44 -14.05 -2.50
CA ASN A 314 -12.34 -13.17 -3.66
C ASN A 314 -10.98 -13.28 -4.33
N TYR A 315 -9.89 -13.11 -3.60
CA TYR A 315 -8.57 -13.14 -4.23
C TYR A 315 -8.17 -14.56 -4.70
N LEU A 316 -8.55 -15.62 -3.98
CA LEU A 316 -8.26 -17.01 -4.39
C LEU A 316 -9.04 -17.46 -5.63
N THR A 317 -10.16 -16.80 -5.93
CA THR A 317 -10.96 -17.10 -7.12
C THR A 317 -10.60 -16.18 -8.29
N LYS A 318 -10.35 -14.90 -8.02
CA LYS A 318 -10.15 -13.87 -9.05
C LYS A 318 -8.71 -13.77 -9.55
N LEU A 319 -7.71 -13.90 -8.68
CA LEU A 319 -6.31 -13.78 -9.11
C LEU A 319 -5.87 -14.92 -10.04
N PRO A 320 -6.27 -16.19 -9.83
CA PRO A 320 -6.03 -17.23 -10.81
C PRO A 320 -6.66 -16.97 -12.20
N ILE A 321 -7.82 -16.31 -12.20
CA ILE A 321 -8.48 -15.87 -13.44
C ILE A 321 -7.68 -14.75 -14.12
N ALA A 322 -7.10 -13.84 -13.33
CA ALA A 322 -6.24 -12.76 -13.80
C ALA A 322 -4.94 -13.28 -14.41
N SER A 323 -4.31 -14.23 -13.72
CA SER A 323 -3.00 -14.79 -14.07
C SER A 323 -3.08 -15.85 -15.17
N GLY A 324 -4.25 -16.47 -15.36
CA GLY A 324 -4.43 -17.62 -16.24
C GLY A 324 -3.87 -18.93 -15.66
N ASN A 325 -3.47 -18.95 -14.38
CA ASN A 325 -2.86 -20.10 -13.72
C ASN A 325 -3.15 -20.10 -12.20
N THR A 326 -2.63 -21.07 -11.45
CA THR A 326 -2.82 -21.14 -9.98
C THR A 326 -1.62 -20.66 -9.19
N ASP A 327 -0.64 -20.00 -9.80
CA ASP A 327 0.63 -19.60 -9.16
C ASP A 327 0.41 -18.73 -7.93
N PHE A 328 -0.64 -17.89 -7.95
CA PHE A 328 -1.03 -17.09 -6.79
C PHE A 328 -1.29 -17.96 -5.55
N ILE A 329 -1.93 -19.12 -5.71
CA ILE A 329 -2.27 -20.02 -4.60
C ILE A 329 -0.98 -20.59 -3.99
N ASP A 330 -0.04 -21.01 -4.84
CA ASP A 330 1.24 -21.55 -4.39
C ASP A 330 2.10 -20.46 -3.74
N TRP A 331 2.12 -19.26 -4.33
CA TRP A 331 2.74 -18.06 -3.74
C TRP A 331 2.19 -17.77 -2.34
N ARG A 332 0.86 -17.77 -2.15
CA ARG A 332 0.24 -17.55 -0.83
C ARG A 332 0.51 -18.69 0.15
N ARG A 333 0.60 -19.94 -0.30
CA ARG A 333 0.91 -21.11 0.56
C ARG A 333 2.38 -21.21 0.92
N SER A 334 3.25 -20.51 0.21
CA SER A 334 4.70 -20.58 0.44
C SER A 334 5.12 -20.17 1.86
N VAL A 335 4.31 -19.38 2.57
CA VAL A 335 4.54 -18.96 3.95
C VAL A 335 3.99 -19.94 5.01
N ASP A 336 3.30 -21.00 4.59
CA ASP A 336 2.81 -22.07 5.47
C ASP A 336 3.96 -23.06 5.78
N ASN A 337 4.95 -22.58 6.51
CA ASN A 337 6.10 -23.36 6.92
C ASN A 337 6.64 -22.92 8.30
N LYS A 338 7.33 -23.84 8.98
CA LYS A 338 7.88 -23.60 10.33
C LYS A 338 8.86 -22.42 10.41
N ALA A 339 9.57 -22.12 9.32
CA ALA A 339 10.52 -21.01 9.31
C ALA A 339 9.79 -19.66 9.31
N SER A 340 8.70 -19.53 8.55
CA SER A 340 7.85 -18.35 8.51
C SER A 340 7.09 -18.16 9.82
N GLU A 341 6.60 -19.25 10.42
CA GLU A 341 6.00 -19.22 11.76
C GLU A 341 7.00 -18.74 12.82
N ALA A 342 8.21 -19.32 12.85
CA ALA A 342 9.26 -18.87 13.76
C ALA A 342 9.66 -17.40 13.52
N HIS A 343 9.64 -16.94 12.28
CA HIS A 343 9.89 -15.54 11.92
C HIS A 343 8.78 -14.60 12.41
N TYR A 344 7.51 -15.01 12.29
CA TYR A 344 6.37 -14.28 12.83
C TYR A 344 6.50 -14.06 14.33
N PHE A 345 6.85 -15.10 15.10
CA PHE A 345 7.09 -14.95 16.53
C PHE A 345 8.23 -13.97 16.86
N LYS A 346 9.32 -13.96 16.07
CA LYS A 346 10.40 -12.98 16.23
C LYS A 346 9.91 -11.55 16.01
N ILE A 347 9.06 -11.33 14.99
CA ILE A 347 8.45 -10.03 14.72
C ILE A 347 7.56 -9.61 15.90
N CYS A 348 6.58 -10.44 16.28
CA CYS A 348 5.62 -10.13 17.34
C CYS A 348 6.31 -9.76 18.67
N ASN A 349 7.41 -10.43 19.00
CA ASN A 349 8.19 -10.17 20.21
C ASN A 349 8.76 -8.74 20.27
N ILE A 350 9.06 -8.12 19.13
CA ILE A 350 9.67 -6.79 19.09
C ILE A 350 8.74 -5.71 18.54
N THR A 351 7.53 -6.05 18.09
CA THR A 351 6.58 -5.08 17.51
C THR A 351 6.27 -3.90 18.41
N LYS A 352 6.13 -4.12 19.73
CA LYS A 352 5.90 -3.06 20.71
C LYS A 352 6.99 -1.98 20.74
N HIS A 353 8.20 -2.29 20.29
CA HIS A 353 9.32 -1.32 20.19
C HIS A 353 9.25 -0.48 18.92
N TRP A 354 8.47 -0.92 17.94
CA TRP A 354 8.37 -0.33 16.62
C TRP A 354 6.98 0.21 16.29
N SER A 355 5.97 -0.05 17.12
CA SER A 355 4.67 0.61 17.07
C SER A 355 4.55 1.72 18.14
N ASN A 356 3.88 2.83 17.83
CA ASN A 356 3.48 3.83 18.83
C ASN A 356 2.20 3.40 19.58
N MET A 357 1.48 2.41 19.05
CA MET A 357 0.26 1.85 19.62
C MET A 357 0.44 0.36 19.90
N VAL A 358 -0.33 -0.21 20.83
CA VAL A 358 -0.73 -1.61 20.64
C VAL A 358 -1.67 -1.60 19.43
N PHE A 359 -1.41 -2.43 18.42
CA PHE A 359 -2.17 -2.50 17.16
C PHE A 359 -3.66 -2.09 17.30
N GLY A 360 -4.14 -1.16 16.48
CA GLY A 360 -5.58 -0.91 16.30
C GLY A 360 -6.30 0.09 17.22
N VAL A 361 -5.63 1.08 17.84
CA VAL A 361 -6.33 2.09 18.68
C VAL A 361 -6.08 3.52 18.20
N ARG A 362 -7.11 4.20 17.68
CA ARG A 362 -7.07 5.61 17.26
C ARG A 362 -6.59 6.55 18.40
N ASP A 363 -5.87 7.60 18.01
CA ASP A 363 -5.17 8.64 18.80
C ASP A 363 -5.94 9.34 19.95
N GLU A 364 -7.25 9.09 20.09
CA GLU A 364 -8.11 9.84 21.03
C GLU A 364 -7.75 9.60 22.51
N HIS A 365 -7.03 8.51 22.83
CA HIS A 365 -6.50 8.30 24.18
C HIS A 365 -5.18 9.02 24.46
N TRP A 366 -4.36 9.30 23.44
CA TRP A 366 -3.05 9.94 23.62
C TRP A 366 -3.16 11.47 23.64
N LEU A 367 -4.00 12.06 22.76
CA LEU A 367 -4.30 13.49 22.76
C LEU A 367 -4.91 13.98 24.08
N ASN A 368 -5.61 13.11 24.81
CA ASN A 368 -6.22 13.44 26.11
C ASN A 368 -5.27 13.33 27.31
N HIS A 369 -4.05 12.82 27.15
CA HIS A 369 -3.11 12.62 28.26
C HIS A 369 -1.84 13.49 28.18
N HIS A 370 -1.64 14.21 27.08
CA HIS A 370 -0.51 15.14 26.89
C HIS A 370 -0.90 16.53 26.33
N GLY A 371 -2.15 16.95 26.59
CA GLY A 371 -2.58 18.35 26.47
C GLY A 371 -2.31 19.15 27.74
#